data_AF-A0A1U9R3G3-F1
#
_entry.id   AF-A0A1U9R3G3-F1
#
_cell.length_a   1.000
_cell.length_b   1.000
_cell.length_c   1.000
_cell.angle_alpha   90.00
_cell.angle_beta   90.00
_cell.angle_gamma   90.00
#
_symmetry.space_group_name_H-M   'P 1'
#
loop_
_entity.id
_entity.type
_entity.pdbx_description
1 polymer ?
#
loop_
_entity_poly.entity_id
_entity_poly.type
_entity_poly.pdbx_seq_one_letter_code
_entity_poly.pdbx_strand_id
1 'polypeptide(L)' 'MMRKVVDCRDMPSETNCTLAITGEEDEVVRAASEHAASVHGHENTAELRAQIRSNLKDEMPQHA' A
#
# COMPACT_ATOMS: atom_id res chain seq x y z
N MET A 1 -9.70 13.68 2.93
CA MET A 1 -8.39 14.35 3.01
C MET A 1 -7.76 14.25 1.63
N MET A 2 -6.44 14.39 1.45
CA MET A 2 -5.81 13.98 0.19
C MET A 2 -5.84 12.45 0.12
N ARG A 3 -6.39 11.87 -0.96
CA ARG A 3 -6.37 10.42 -1.16
C ARG A 3 -4.94 9.94 -1.37
N LYS A 4 -4.64 8.74 -0.87
CA LYS A 4 -3.32 8.10 -0.93
C LYS A 4 -3.34 6.89 -1.84
N VAL A 5 -2.18 6.52 -2.34
CA VAL A 5 -1.92 5.29 -3.08
C VAL A 5 -0.67 4.60 -2.56
N VAL A 6 -0.76 3.27 -2.44
CA VAL A 6 0.41 2.39 -2.43
C VAL A 6 0.33 1.48 -3.64
N ASP A 7 1.43 1.39 -4.38
CA ASP A 7 1.51 0.62 -5.60
C ASP A 7 2.55 -0.47 -5.44
N CYS A 8 2.12 -1.73 -5.45
CA CYS A 8 3.02 -2.87 -5.26
C CYS A 8 4.11 -2.99 -6.32
N ARG A 9 3.95 -2.32 -7.47
CA ARG A 9 4.95 -2.29 -8.55
C ARG A 9 6.16 -1.44 -8.21
N ASP A 10 6.04 -0.52 -7.24
CA ASP A 10 7.15 0.31 -6.77
C ASP A 10 8.09 -0.43 -5.80
N MET A 11 7.68 -1.59 -5.30
CA MET A 11 8.46 -2.39 -4.37
C MET A 11 9.22 -3.51 -5.09
N PRO A 12 10.44 -3.85 -4.65
CA PRO A 12 11.11 -5.07 -5.11
C PRO A 12 10.23 -6.27 -4.72
N SER A 13 9.68 -6.98 -5.71
CA SER A 13 8.69 -8.03 -5.49
C SER A 13 9.10 -9.32 -6.18
N GLU A 14 9.12 -10.42 -5.42
CA GLU A 14 9.25 -11.77 -5.97
C GLU A 14 7.92 -12.25 -6.56
N THR A 15 6.80 -11.74 -6.03
CA THR A 15 5.43 -12.11 -6.39
C THR A 15 4.92 -11.44 -7.66
N ASN A 16 5.67 -10.47 -8.23
CA ASN A 16 5.26 -9.65 -9.38
C ASN A 16 3.85 -9.04 -9.21
N CYS A 17 3.53 -8.56 -7.99
CA CYS A 17 2.20 -8.03 -7.70
C CYS A 17 1.96 -6.72 -8.46
N THR A 18 0.81 -6.61 -9.12
CA THR A 18 0.42 -5.45 -9.94
C THR A 18 -0.63 -4.56 -9.28
N LEU A 19 -1.02 -4.85 -8.03
CA LEU A 19 -2.05 -4.11 -7.33
C LEU A 19 -1.57 -2.70 -6.93
N ALA A 20 -2.44 -1.73 -7.17
CA ALA A 20 -2.38 -0.41 -6.54
C ALA A 20 -3.64 -0.23 -5.69
N ILE A 21 -3.46 0.19 -4.44
CA ILE A 21 -4.54 0.35 -3.46
C ILE A 21 -4.67 1.85 -3.18
N THR A 22 -5.85 2.43 -3.42
CA THR A 22 -6.12 3.86 -3.19
C THR A 22 -7.29 4.11 -2.26
N GLY A 23 -7.22 5.17 -1.45
CA GLY A 23 -8.18 5.46 -0.38
C GLY A 23 -7.72 6.58 0.55
N GLU A 24 -8.40 6.80 1.67
CA GLU A 24 -7.83 7.61 2.75
C GLU A 24 -6.65 6.87 3.40
N GLU A 25 -5.74 7.60 4.04
CA GLU A 25 -4.47 7.07 4.54
C GLU A 25 -4.62 5.78 5.38
N ASP A 26 -5.46 5.79 6.42
CA ASP A 26 -5.63 4.63 7.30
C ASP A 26 -6.30 3.43 6.60
N GLU A 27 -7.18 3.68 5.62
CA GLU A 27 -7.79 2.63 4.81
C GLU A 27 -6.73 1.91 3.99
N VAL A 28 -5.85 2.68 3.34
CA VAL A 28 -4.76 2.16 2.50
C VAL A 28 -3.75 1.40 3.36
N VAL A 29 -3.32 1.95 4.51
CA VAL A 29 -2.37 1.29 5.41
C VAL A 29 -2.93 -0.04 5.90
N ARG A 30 -4.20 -0.08 6.31
CA ARG A 30 -4.84 -1.32 6.76
C ARG A 30 -4.87 -2.36 5.63
N ALA A 31 -5.46 -2.00 4.49
CA ALA A 31 -5.62 -2.93 3.37
C ALA A 31 -4.28 -3.44 2.81
N ALA A 32 -3.29 -2.56 2.69
CA ALA A 32 -1.96 -2.92 2.22
C ALA A 32 -1.21 -3.83 3.20
N SER A 33 -1.37 -3.63 4.51
CA SER A 33 -0.77 -4.51 5.52
C SER A 33 -1.39 -5.92 5.51
N GLU A 34 -2.71 -6.02 5.30
CA GLU A 34 -3.41 -7.30 5.14
C GLU A 34 -2.97 -8.00 3.85
N HIS A 35 -2.83 -7.26 2.75
CA HIS A 35 -2.31 -7.78 1.48
C HIS A 35 -0.87 -8.26 1.59
N ALA A 36 0.03 -7.46 2.17
CA ALA A 36 1.42 -7.81 2.40
C ALA A 36 1.56 -9.11 3.21
N ALA A 37 0.71 -9.31 4.23
CA ALA A 37 0.75 -10.53 5.01
C ALA A 37 0.19 -11.74 4.28
N SER A 38 -0.98 -11.60 3.64
CA SER A 38 -1.65 -12.73 3.00
C SER A 38 -1.02 -13.15 1.67
N VAL A 39 -0.40 -12.23 0.94
CA VAL A 39 0.08 -12.46 -0.44
C VAL A 39 1.61 -12.45 -0.54
N HIS A 40 2.28 -11.62 0.26
CA HIS A 40 3.75 -11.52 0.27
C HIS A 40 4.40 -12.20 1.49
N GLY A 41 3.59 -12.80 2.38
CA GLY A 41 4.09 -13.54 3.54
C GLY A 41 4.74 -12.68 4.63
N HIS A 42 4.57 -11.36 4.58
CA HIS A 42 5.06 -10.47 5.65
C HIS A 42 4.25 -10.65 6.94
N GLU A 43 4.82 -10.31 8.09
CA GLU A 43 4.02 -10.22 9.31
C GLU A 43 3.30 -8.87 9.39
N ASN A 44 1.99 -8.88 9.71
CA ASN A 44 1.20 -7.65 9.87
C ASN A 44 1.51 -6.95 11.22
N THR A 45 2.71 -6.39 11.32
CA THR A 45 3.20 -5.71 12.52
C THR A 45 3.00 -4.20 12.46
N ALA A 46 3.16 -3.53 13.60
CA ALA A 46 3.15 -2.06 13.66
C ALA A 46 4.28 -1.44 12.81
N GLU A 47 5.44 -2.12 12.75
CA GLU A 47 6.58 -1.69 11.92
C GLU A 47 6.23 -1.75 10.43
N LEU A 48 5.63 -2.85 9.95
CA LEU A 48 5.19 -2.95 8.56
C LEU A 48 4.19 -1.83 8.21
N ARG A 49 3.23 -1.54 9.09
CA ARG A 49 2.27 -0.45 8.89
C ARG A 49 2.93 0.92 8.83
N ALA A 50 3.96 1.16 9.65
CA ALA A 50 4.73 2.40 9.62
C ALA A 50 5.55 2.54 8.33
N GLN A 51 6.16 1.45 7.86
CA GLN A 51 6.86 1.41 6.57
C GLN A 51 5.89 1.68 5.42
N ILE A 52 4.73 1.03 5.38
CA ILE A 52 3.70 1.28 4.35
C ILE A 52 3.27 2.75 4.37
N ARG A 53 2.96 3.30 5.56
CA ARG A 53 2.56 4.71 5.71
C ARG A 53 3.61 5.67 5.16
N SER A 54 4.88 5.37 5.38
CA SER A 54 6.02 6.20 4.91
C SER A 54 6.22 6.12 3.39
N ASN A 55 5.68 5.09 2.73
CA ASN A 55 5.78 4.88 1.28
C ASN A 55 4.51 5.31 0.52
N LEU A 56 3.49 5.83 1.21
CA LEU A 56 2.29 6.33 0.54
C LEU A 56 2.61 7.52 -0.35
N LYS A 57 2.05 7.51 -1.55
CA LYS A 57 2.07 8.64 -2.48
C LYS A 57 0.69 9.28 -2.50
N ASP A 58 0.61 10.55 -2.87
CA ASP A 58 -0.68 11.18 -3.14
C ASP A 58 -1.29 10.56 -4.40
N GLU A 59 -2.58 10.24 -4.36
CA GLU A 59 -3.29 9.77 -5.54
C GLU A 59 -3.38 10.92 -6.54
N MET A 60 -2.73 10.75 -7.69
CA MET A 60 -2.88 11.68 -8.81
C MET A 60 -4.33 11.61 -9.32
N PRO A 61 -4.99 12.74 -9.63
CA PRO A 61 -6.35 12.72 -10.14
C PRO A 61 -6.40 11.89 -11.44
N GLN A 62 -7.11 10.77 -11.38
CA GLN A 62 -7.21 9.83 -12.52
C GLN A 62 -8.24 10.26 -13.57
N HIS A 63 -8.91 11.39 -13.40
CA HIS A 63 -9.86 11.90 -14.38
C HIS A 63 -9.76 13.43 -14.46
N ALA A 64 -9.50 13.93 -15.68
CA ALA A 64 -9.81 15.28 -16.10
C ALA A 64 -11.17 15.27 -16.81
#